data_AF-A0AAV7A0B8-F1
#
_entry.id   AF-A0AAV7A0B8-F1
#
_cell.length_a   1.000
_cell.length_b   1.000
_cell.length_c   1.000
_cell.angle_alpha   90.00
_cell.angle_beta   90.00
_cell.angle_gamma   90.00
#
_symmetry.space_group_name_H-M   'P 1'
#
loop_
_entity.id
_entity.type
_entity.pdbx_description
1 polymer ?
#
loop_
_entity_poly.entity_id
_entity_poly.type
_entity_poly.pdbx_seq_one_letter_code
_entity_poly.pdbx_strand_id
1 'polypeptide(L)'
;MSLEKIIRDALTDFIQSHIPDADLSAMDEVFFSYVTGVLEELGSPDSFEEDFDMETFMEMLEGYIPGFADIGSEKVYEMMFELSGQLSEARNKENCFPETSKISLTTESGVVEPKENRLHVAYEGAEAQEKGDRENNVEVLLEMFPACTLRQAEQVLSMAKGNLEDAVQIIMDREVTLDDPPEPQVLQKATKKEDLKEFILQKYMLVDDEDDKKTHRPLMPKEAPKKLIRYIDNQVVSTKGERYKDIKKPESDEMKKTYINLKPARKYKFH
;
A
#
# COMPACT_ATOMS: atom_id res chain seq x y z
N MET A 1 12.40 39.75 -4.00
CA MET A 1 12.42 40.98 -4.85
C MET A 1 12.37 40.70 -6.36
N SER A 2 13.23 39.85 -6.94
CA SER A 2 13.17 39.46 -8.37
C SER A 2 12.08 38.39 -8.60
N LEU A 3 12.08 37.34 -7.79
CA LEU A 3 11.16 36.19 -7.87
C LEU A 3 9.68 36.60 -7.67
N GLU A 4 9.38 37.37 -6.63
CA GLU A 4 8.02 37.88 -6.39
C GLU A 4 7.47 38.71 -7.57
N LYS A 5 8.33 39.41 -8.33
CA LYS A 5 7.90 40.15 -9.51
C LYS A 5 7.52 39.21 -10.65
N ILE A 6 8.29 38.15 -10.85
CA ILE A 6 7.98 37.11 -11.84
C ILE A 6 6.62 36.48 -11.51
N ILE A 7 6.40 36.13 -10.24
CA ILE A 7 5.12 35.57 -9.77
C ILE A 7 3.99 36.57 -9.97
N ARG A 8 4.20 37.83 -9.56
CA ARG A 8 3.21 38.91 -9.73
C ARG A 8 2.80 39.07 -11.18
N ASP A 9 3.76 39.20 -12.09
CA ASP A 9 3.50 39.46 -13.49
C ASP A 9 2.77 38.27 -14.13
N ALA A 10 3.30 37.05 -13.96
CA ALA A 10 2.73 35.85 -14.58
C ALA A 10 1.37 35.44 -13.99
N LEU A 11 1.19 35.54 -12.67
CA LEU A 11 -0.11 35.26 -12.04
C LEU A 11 -1.16 36.30 -12.43
N THR A 12 -0.77 37.58 -12.53
CA THR A 12 -1.65 38.65 -12.99
C THR A 12 -2.09 38.41 -14.44
N ASP A 13 -1.15 38.07 -15.32
CA ASP A 13 -1.44 37.76 -16.71
C ASP A 13 -2.38 36.54 -16.84
N PHE A 14 -2.15 35.49 -16.04
CA PHE A 14 -3.01 34.31 -15.99
C PHE A 14 -4.43 34.67 -15.55
N ILE A 15 -4.58 35.40 -14.43
CA ILE A 15 -5.88 35.80 -13.90
C ILE A 15 -6.63 36.67 -14.91
N GLN A 16 -5.97 37.65 -15.54
CA GLN A 16 -6.63 38.51 -16.53
C GLN A 16 -7.06 37.76 -17.78
N SER A 17 -6.36 36.68 -18.16
CA SER A 17 -6.73 35.86 -19.31
C SER A 17 -8.01 35.05 -19.08
N HIS A 18 -8.27 34.64 -17.83
CA HIS A 18 -9.43 33.83 -17.45
C HIS A 18 -10.57 34.65 -16.83
N ILE A 19 -10.26 35.75 -16.14
CA ILE A 19 -11.17 36.62 -15.41
C ILE A 19 -10.79 38.08 -15.71
N PRO A 20 -11.28 38.66 -16.82
CA PRO A 20 -10.87 40.00 -17.26
C PRO A 20 -11.33 41.13 -16.32
N ASP A 21 -12.37 40.89 -15.52
CA ASP A 21 -12.94 41.84 -14.56
C ASP A 21 -12.43 41.62 -13.12
N ALA A 22 -11.38 40.82 -12.93
CA ALA A 22 -10.82 40.52 -11.60
C ALA A 22 -10.24 41.77 -10.92
N ASP A 23 -10.59 41.97 -9.66
CA ASP A 23 -9.99 43.01 -8.83
C ASP A 23 -8.67 42.49 -8.23
N LEU A 24 -7.55 42.94 -8.82
CA LEU A 24 -6.20 42.54 -8.41
C LEU A 24 -5.67 43.37 -7.24
N SER A 25 -6.43 44.36 -6.75
CA SER A 25 -5.99 45.22 -5.65
C SER A 25 -5.90 44.50 -4.30
N ALA A 26 -6.61 43.39 -4.16
CA ALA A 26 -6.58 42.53 -2.98
C ALA A 26 -5.31 41.66 -2.88
N MET A 27 -4.52 41.55 -3.95
CA MET A 27 -3.28 40.77 -3.98
C MET A 27 -2.14 41.57 -3.35
N ASP A 28 -1.95 41.40 -2.05
CA ASP A 28 -0.90 42.05 -1.27
C ASP A 28 0.39 41.20 -1.18
N GLU A 29 1.38 41.71 -0.45
CA GLU A 29 2.65 40.99 -0.23
C GLU A 29 2.44 39.65 0.51
N VAL A 30 1.44 39.56 1.39
CA VAL A 30 1.13 38.33 2.14
C VAL A 30 0.60 37.25 1.20
N PHE A 31 -0.30 37.63 0.29
CA PHE A 31 -0.79 36.76 -0.76
C PHE A 31 0.34 36.18 -1.61
N PHE A 32 1.23 37.04 -2.12
CA PHE A 32 2.36 36.58 -2.93
C PHE A 32 3.35 35.73 -2.12
N SER A 33 3.54 36.00 -0.83
CA SER A 33 4.35 35.16 0.04
C SER A 33 3.77 33.76 0.19
N TYR A 34 2.44 33.63 0.31
CA TYR A 34 1.76 32.33 0.35
C TYR A 34 1.96 31.56 -0.96
N VAL A 35 1.69 32.21 -2.10
CA VAL A 35 1.87 31.59 -3.43
C VAL A 35 3.33 31.19 -3.67
N THR A 36 4.28 32.03 -3.23
CA THR A 36 5.71 31.70 -3.32
C THR A 36 6.06 30.47 -2.50
N GLY A 37 5.57 30.37 -1.25
CA GLY A 37 5.80 29.19 -0.41
C GLY A 37 5.23 27.91 -1.01
N VAL A 38 4.03 27.98 -1.58
CA VAL A 38 3.41 26.86 -2.30
C VAL A 38 4.25 26.44 -3.52
N LEU A 39 4.75 27.39 -4.30
CA LEU A 39 5.59 27.10 -5.47
C LEU A 39 6.98 26.56 -5.09
N GLU A 40 7.53 26.97 -3.95
CA GLU A 40 8.79 26.44 -3.41
C GLU A 40 8.63 24.98 -2.95
N GLU A 41 7.49 24.65 -2.34
CA GLU A 41 7.13 23.29 -1.96
C GLU A 41 7.03 22.40 -3.21
N LEU A 42 6.29 22.84 -4.23
CA LEU A 42 6.16 22.12 -5.52
C LEU A 42 7.47 21.99 -6.30
N GLY A 43 8.41 22.93 -6.14
CA GLY A 43 9.72 22.90 -6.79
C GLY A 43 10.78 22.10 -6.04
N SER A 44 10.47 21.61 -4.84
CA SER A 44 11.42 20.85 -4.02
C SER A 44 11.44 19.37 -4.44
N PRO A 45 12.63 18.74 -4.49
CA PRO A 45 12.75 17.33 -4.89
C PRO A 45 12.18 16.34 -3.85
N ASP A 46 11.80 16.82 -2.67
CA ASP A 46 11.31 16.01 -1.55
C ASP A 46 9.77 16.00 -1.44
N SER A 47 9.04 16.83 -2.20
CA SER A 47 7.57 16.98 -2.08
C SER A 47 6.76 16.06 -2.98
N PHE A 48 7.39 15.23 -3.81
CA PHE A 48 6.67 14.24 -4.64
C PHE A 48 5.95 13.15 -3.82
N GLU A 49 6.18 13.07 -2.50
CA GLU A 49 5.47 12.17 -1.58
C GLU A 49 4.24 12.79 -0.89
N GLU A 50 4.07 14.12 -0.92
CA GLU A 50 2.87 14.78 -0.39
C GLU A 50 1.98 15.24 -1.56
N ASP A 51 0.83 14.57 -1.74
CA ASP A 51 -0.19 14.95 -2.72
C ASP A 51 -0.59 16.43 -2.49
N PHE A 52 -0.06 17.34 -3.31
CA PHE A 52 -0.40 18.76 -3.23
C PHE A 52 -1.91 18.94 -3.39
N ASP A 53 -2.55 19.45 -2.34
CA ASP A 53 -3.99 19.68 -2.32
C ASP A 53 -4.35 20.93 -3.12
N MET A 54 -4.55 20.72 -4.42
CA MET A 54 -4.97 21.76 -5.34
C MET A 54 -6.35 22.32 -4.99
N GLU A 55 -7.26 21.50 -4.49
CA GLU A 55 -8.61 21.97 -4.18
C GLU A 55 -8.55 23.02 -3.06
N THR A 56 -7.72 22.76 -2.05
CA THR A 56 -7.43 23.73 -0.98
C THR A 56 -6.75 24.99 -1.52
N PHE A 57 -5.80 24.87 -2.44
CA PHE A 57 -5.14 26.03 -3.06
C PHE A 57 -6.12 26.91 -3.86
N MET A 58 -7.00 26.29 -4.66
CA MET A 58 -8.03 27.00 -5.42
C MET A 58 -9.07 27.63 -4.49
N GLU A 59 -9.49 26.94 -3.43
CA GLU A 59 -10.39 27.50 -2.40
C GLU A 59 -9.76 28.73 -1.73
N MET A 60 -8.47 28.66 -1.38
CA MET A 60 -7.74 29.80 -0.84
C MET A 60 -7.68 30.96 -1.83
N LEU A 61 -7.45 30.69 -3.11
CA LEU A 61 -7.40 31.72 -4.15
C LEU A 61 -8.77 32.35 -4.45
N GLU A 62 -9.84 31.58 -4.42
CA GLU A 62 -11.23 32.06 -4.55
C GLU A 62 -11.57 33.10 -3.47
N GLY A 63 -11.00 32.96 -2.27
CA GLY A 63 -11.15 33.91 -1.17
C GLY A 63 -10.56 35.31 -1.47
N TYR A 64 -9.57 35.40 -2.37
CA TYR A 64 -8.96 36.67 -2.81
C TYR A 64 -9.49 37.13 -4.16
N ILE A 65 -9.74 36.19 -5.08
CA ILE A 65 -10.12 36.44 -6.46
C ILE A 65 -11.43 35.68 -6.73
N PRO A 66 -12.58 36.35 -6.65
CA PRO A 66 -13.86 35.71 -6.91
C PRO A 66 -13.94 35.15 -8.34
N GLY A 67 -14.42 33.92 -8.48
CA GLY A 67 -14.51 33.19 -9.76
C GLY A 67 -13.22 32.48 -10.17
N PHE A 68 -12.19 32.45 -9.32
CA PHE A 68 -10.96 31.69 -9.55
C PHE A 68 -11.21 30.17 -9.54
N ALA A 69 -12.12 29.68 -8.69
CA ALA A 69 -12.49 28.27 -8.63
C ALA A 69 -13.19 27.76 -9.90
N ASP A 70 -13.71 28.64 -10.75
CA ASP A 70 -14.29 28.27 -12.05
C ASP A 70 -13.19 27.94 -13.10
N ILE A 71 -11.94 28.30 -12.84
CA ILE A 71 -10.80 27.94 -13.68
C ILE A 71 -10.52 26.44 -13.48
N GLY A 72 -10.45 25.69 -14.57
CA GLY A 72 -10.19 24.25 -14.50
C GLY A 72 -8.86 23.95 -13.80
N SER A 73 -8.87 23.01 -12.86
CA SER A 73 -7.69 22.55 -12.10
C SER A 73 -6.50 22.21 -12.99
N GLU A 74 -6.73 21.58 -14.14
CA GLU A 74 -5.70 21.29 -15.15
C GLU A 74 -4.91 22.54 -15.58
N LYS A 75 -5.61 23.68 -15.78
CA LYS A 75 -4.99 24.94 -16.18
C LYS A 75 -4.22 25.60 -15.04
N VAL A 76 -4.73 25.46 -13.81
CA VAL A 76 -4.03 25.94 -12.62
C VAL A 76 -2.75 25.13 -12.41
N TYR A 77 -2.78 23.79 -12.57
CA TYR A 77 -1.59 22.93 -12.50
C TYR A 77 -0.54 23.31 -13.53
N GLU A 78 -0.96 23.48 -14.80
CA GLU A 78 -0.06 23.87 -15.89
C GLU A 78 0.66 25.20 -15.56
N MET A 79 -0.10 26.20 -15.12
CA MET A 79 0.43 27.50 -14.72
C MET A 79 1.38 27.40 -13.52
N MET A 80 1.04 26.65 -12.48
CA MET A 80 1.91 26.47 -11.31
C MET A 80 3.22 25.76 -11.66
N PHE A 81 3.17 24.76 -12.55
CA PHE A 81 4.35 24.04 -13.02
C PHE A 81 5.26 24.92 -13.88
N GLU A 82 4.69 25.71 -14.78
CA GLU A 82 5.46 26.68 -15.57
C GLU A 82 6.11 27.75 -14.68
N LEU A 83 5.37 28.26 -13.69
CA LEU A 83 5.85 29.26 -12.75
C LEU A 83 6.99 28.73 -11.87
N SER A 84 6.87 27.52 -11.32
CA SER A 84 7.94 26.91 -10.51
C SER A 84 9.21 26.66 -11.33
N GLY A 85 9.07 26.28 -12.61
CA GLY A 85 10.17 26.17 -13.56
C GLY A 85 10.86 27.51 -13.81
N GLN A 86 10.10 28.58 -14.06
CA GLN A 86 10.62 29.93 -14.24
C GLN A 86 11.35 30.46 -13.00
N LEU A 87 10.82 30.17 -11.81
CA LEU A 87 11.46 30.53 -10.53
C LEU A 87 12.78 29.80 -10.33
N SER A 88 12.82 28.51 -10.65
CA SER A 88 14.04 27.69 -10.61
C SER A 88 15.11 28.21 -11.57
N GLU A 89 14.73 28.59 -12.80
CA GLU A 89 15.66 29.22 -13.74
C GLU A 89 16.16 30.58 -13.27
N ALA A 90 15.28 31.44 -12.75
CA ALA A 90 15.64 32.77 -12.27
C ALA A 90 16.64 32.68 -11.11
N ARG A 91 16.45 31.72 -10.19
CA ARG A 91 17.37 31.46 -9.08
C ARG A 91 18.76 31.00 -9.56
N ASN A 92 18.81 30.15 -10.59
CA ASN A 92 20.08 29.71 -11.19
C ASN A 92 20.83 30.87 -11.88
N LYS A 93 20.10 31.84 -12.45
CA LYS A 93 20.68 33.04 -13.06
C LYS A 93 21.19 34.05 -12.01
N GLU A 94 20.54 34.17 -10.85
CA GLU A 94 20.94 35.10 -9.77
C GLU A 94 22.19 34.63 -9.01
N ASN A 95 22.50 33.33 -9.01
CA ASN A 95 23.76 32.78 -8.50
C ASN A 95 24.97 32.96 -9.45
N CYS A 96 24.79 33.60 -10.61
CA CYS A 96 25.87 33.90 -11.55
C CYS A 96 25.99 35.42 -11.70
N PHE A 97 26.74 36.09 -10.81
CA PHE A 97 27.07 37.50 -11.02
C PHE A 97 28.21 37.68 -12.04
N PRO A 98 28.22 38.84 -12.75
CA PRO A 98 28.77 38.97 -14.09
C PRO A 98 30.09 39.76 -14.12
N GLU A 99 30.98 39.44 -15.06
CA GLU A 99 31.94 40.43 -15.54
C GLU A 99 31.85 40.56 -17.07
N THR A 100 31.09 41.57 -17.47
CA THR A 100 31.30 42.26 -18.74
C THR A 100 32.63 43.01 -18.67
N SER A 101 33.54 42.79 -19.61
CA SER A 101 34.15 43.84 -20.46
C SER A 101 35.43 43.37 -21.16
N LYS A 102 35.31 43.24 -22.48
CA LYS A 102 36.28 43.50 -23.55
C LYS A 102 37.70 43.93 -23.11
N ILE A 103 38.73 43.26 -23.65
CA ILE A 103 39.81 43.81 -24.52
C ILE A 103 41.09 42.94 -24.46
N SER A 104 41.48 42.47 -25.66
CA SER A 104 42.81 42.25 -26.24
C SER A 104 43.99 41.70 -25.42
N LEU A 105 44.44 40.51 -25.85
CA LEU A 105 45.81 40.18 -26.29
C LEU A 105 46.97 41.05 -25.74
N THR A 106 47.86 40.45 -24.93
CA THR A 106 49.25 40.14 -25.35
C THR A 106 50.00 39.28 -24.33
N THR A 107 50.73 38.33 -24.89
CA THR A 107 51.66 37.32 -24.38
C THR A 107 52.87 37.87 -23.60
N GLU A 108 53.19 37.25 -22.45
CA GLU A 108 54.52 36.68 -22.07
C GLU A 108 54.41 35.98 -20.69
N SER A 109 54.48 34.64 -20.66
CA SER A 109 55.66 33.80 -20.41
C SER A 109 56.13 33.78 -18.94
N GLY A 110 55.86 32.67 -18.25
CA GLY A 110 56.32 32.44 -16.87
C GLY A 110 55.63 31.28 -16.15
N VAL A 111 55.80 30.08 -16.68
CA VAL A 111 55.46 28.73 -16.18
C VAL A 111 55.37 28.58 -14.65
N VAL A 112 54.23 28.13 -14.12
CA VAL A 112 53.99 26.79 -13.52
C VAL A 112 52.48 26.46 -13.62
N GLU A 113 52.14 25.70 -14.67
CA GLU A 113 51.36 24.43 -14.68
C GLU A 113 50.15 24.19 -13.74
N PRO A 114 49.09 23.50 -14.22
CA PRO A 114 47.87 24.22 -14.60
C PRO A 114 46.54 23.52 -14.22
N LYS A 115 45.48 24.33 -14.32
CA LYS A 115 44.07 23.98 -14.57
C LYS A 115 43.95 23.39 -16.02
N GLU A 116 42.83 23.03 -16.64
CA GLU A 116 41.39 23.22 -16.51
C GLU A 116 40.75 22.47 -17.69
N ASN A 117 39.44 22.28 -17.60
CA ASN A 117 38.48 22.26 -18.70
C ASN A 117 38.91 22.99 -20.00
N ARG A 118 38.60 22.41 -21.17
CA ARG A 118 37.54 22.89 -22.10
C ARG A 118 37.70 22.38 -23.54
N LEU A 119 36.58 21.82 -24.02
CA LEU A 119 35.91 22.09 -25.31
C LEU A 119 36.39 21.48 -26.64
N HIS A 120 35.37 20.90 -27.30
CA HIS A 120 35.06 20.82 -28.72
C HIS A 120 36.05 20.10 -29.65
N VAL A 121 35.58 19.06 -30.33
CA VAL A 121 35.17 19.07 -31.76
C VAL A 121 34.96 17.61 -32.21
N ALA A 122 33.92 17.43 -33.04
CA ALA A 122 33.56 16.19 -33.69
C ALA A 122 34.73 15.50 -34.43
N TYR A 123 34.82 14.18 -34.32
CA TYR A 123 35.34 13.33 -35.39
C TYR A 123 34.65 11.97 -35.38
N GLU A 124 34.15 11.64 -36.56
CA GLU A 124 33.65 10.36 -37.03
C GLU A 124 34.80 9.33 -37.06
N GLY A 125 34.56 8.11 -36.59
CA GLY A 125 35.43 6.96 -36.90
C GLY A 125 35.77 6.01 -35.73
N ALA A 126 34.92 5.00 -35.55
CA ALA A 126 35.22 3.60 -35.20
C ALA A 126 36.09 3.24 -33.96
N GLU A 127 35.45 2.44 -33.09
CA GLU A 127 35.99 1.52 -32.06
C GLU A 127 36.44 2.12 -30.72
N ALA A 128 35.46 2.21 -29.78
CA ALA A 128 35.56 2.00 -28.30
C ALA A 128 34.59 2.89 -27.47
N GLN A 129 33.45 3.30 -28.03
CA GLN A 129 32.53 4.28 -27.42
C GLN A 129 31.64 3.72 -26.29
N GLU A 130 31.61 2.40 -26.09
CA GLU A 130 30.61 1.75 -25.22
C GLU A 130 30.79 2.00 -23.71
N LYS A 131 32.00 2.39 -23.26
CA LYS A 131 32.31 2.51 -21.83
C LYS A 131 31.91 3.85 -21.23
N GLY A 132 32.08 4.93 -21.99
CA GLY A 132 31.68 6.28 -21.56
C GLY A 132 30.16 6.41 -21.47
N ASP A 133 29.43 5.88 -22.45
CA ASP A 133 27.97 5.89 -22.45
C ASP A 133 27.39 5.10 -21.27
N ARG A 134 28.05 4.00 -20.86
CA ARG A 134 27.66 3.22 -19.68
C ARG A 134 27.85 3.97 -18.37
N GLU A 135 28.99 4.62 -18.20
CA GLU A 135 29.30 5.39 -16.98
C GLU A 135 28.35 6.59 -16.85
N ASN A 136 28.09 7.31 -17.95
CA ASN A 136 27.09 8.38 -17.99
C ASN A 136 25.69 7.86 -17.63
N ASN A 137 25.28 6.69 -18.14
CA ASN A 137 23.99 6.10 -17.82
C ASN A 137 23.90 5.65 -16.34
N VAL A 138 25.01 5.20 -15.73
CA VAL A 138 25.05 4.88 -14.29
C VAL A 138 24.85 6.15 -13.46
N GLU A 139 25.50 7.26 -13.83
CA GLU A 139 25.32 8.54 -13.16
C GLU A 139 23.87 9.02 -13.24
N VAL A 140 23.26 8.98 -14.43
CA VAL A 140 21.84 9.35 -14.63
C VAL A 140 20.89 8.46 -13.80
N LEU A 141 21.16 7.15 -13.69
CA LEU A 141 20.36 6.27 -12.83
C LEU A 141 20.49 6.60 -11.33
N LEU A 142 21.67 7.03 -10.88
CA LEU A 142 21.87 7.45 -9.49
C LEU A 142 21.24 8.82 -9.20
N GLU A 143 21.12 9.69 -10.22
CA GLU A 143 20.39 10.95 -10.13
C GLU A 143 18.88 10.73 -10.07
N MET A 144 18.33 9.82 -10.87
CA MET A 144 16.90 9.53 -10.90
C MET A 144 16.43 8.67 -9.72
N PHE A 145 17.29 7.81 -9.17
CA PHE A 145 16.96 6.92 -8.06
C PHE A 145 17.96 7.09 -6.89
N PRO A 146 17.72 8.04 -5.97
CA PRO A 146 18.61 8.31 -4.84
C PRO A 146 18.80 7.11 -3.89
N ALA A 147 17.82 6.19 -3.85
CA ALA A 147 17.88 4.94 -3.09
C ALA A 147 18.69 3.82 -3.79
N CYS A 148 18.98 3.98 -5.08
CA CYS A 148 19.77 3.02 -5.86
C CYS A 148 21.25 3.20 -5.56
N THR A 149 21.93 2.09 -5.29
CA THR A 149 23.39 2.10 -5.07
C THR A 149 24.14 1.91 -6.39
N LEU A 150 25.37 2.41 -6.47
CA LEU A 150 26.21 2.31 -7.70
C LEU A 150 26.29 0.88 -8.26
N ARG A 151 26.42 -0.12 -7.39
CA ARG A 151 26.46 -1.54 -7.81
C ARG A 151 25.14 -2.02 -8.40
N GLN A 152 24.02 -1.53 -7.89
CA GLN A 152 22.69 -1.85 -8.42
C GLN A 152 22.47 -1.19 -9.79
N ALA A 153 22.84 0.09 -9.95
CA ALA A 153 22.78 0.79 -11.22
C ALA A 153 23.62 0.09 -12.30
N GLU A 154 24.87 -0.28 -11.99
CA GLU A 154 25.74 -1.06 -12.89
C GLU A 154 25.14 -2.43 -13.23
N GLN A 155 24.57 -3.13 -12.25
CA GLN A 155 23.95 -4.43 -12.43
C GLN A 155 22.71 -4.33 -13.32
N VAL A 156 21.84 -3.35 -13.09
CA VAL A 156 20.61 -3.19 -13.86
C VAL A 156 20.91 -2.74 -15.28
N LEU A 157 21.89 -1.85 -15.49
CA LEU A 157 22.38 -1.52 -16.84
C LEU A 157 23.00 -2.72 -17.55
N SER A 158 23.68 -3.60 -16.81
CA SER A 158 24.18 -4.86 -17.36
C SER A 158 23.04 -5.80 -17.77
N MET A 159 21.94 -5.84 -16.99
CA MET A 159 20.73 -6.61 -17.33
C MET A 159 19.99 -6.03 -18.54
N ALA A 160 19.90 -4.71 -18.62
CA ALA A 160 19.29 -3.93 -19.70
C ALA A 160 20.20 -3.78 -20.94
N LYS A 161 21.39 -4.41 -20.95
CA LYS A 161 22.38 -4.35 -22.04
C LYS A 161 22.77 -2.91 -22.43
N GLY A 162 22.78 -1.99 -21.47
CA GLY A 162 23.12 -0.58 -21.67
C GLY A 162 21.98 0.32 -22.13
N ASN A 163 20.74 -0.18 -22.24
CA ASN A 163 19.57 0.66 -22.47
C ASN A 163 19.10 1.30 -21.16
N LEU A 164 19.07 2.64 -21.11
CA LEU A 164 18.67 3.38 -19.91
C LEU A 164 17.18 3.18 -19.59
N GLU A 165 16.30 3.23 -20.59
CA GLU A 165 14.85 3.12 -20.39
C GLU A 165 14.46 1.74 -19.81
N ASP A 166 15.02 0.68 -20.39
CA ASP A 166 14.80 -0.68 -19.88
C ASP A 166 15.38 -0.84 -18.46
N ALA A 167 16.48 -0.13 -18.15
CA ALA A 167 17.08 -0.14 -16.81
C ALA A 167 16.20 0.58 -15.78
N VAL A 168 15.61 1.73 -16.14
CA VAL A 168 14.62 2.47 -15.33
C VAL A 168 13.43 1.57 -15.01
N GLN A 169 12.86 0.92 -16.03
CA GLN A 169 11.74 0.00 -15.86
C GLN A 169 12.08 -1.15 -14.91
N ILE A 170 13.27 -1.75 -15.02
CA ILE A 170 13.72 -2.83 -14.12
C ILE A 170 13.87 -2.34 -12.67
N ILE A 171 14.33 -1.10 -12.45
CA ILE A 171 14.45 -0.53 -11.09
C ILE A 171 13.06 -0.31 -10.49
N MET A 172 12.14 0.31 -11.24
CA MET A 172 10.76 0.55 -10.80
C MET A 172 10.01 -0.76 -10.50
N ASP A 173 10.17 -1.77 -11.36
CA ASP A 173 9.53 -3.08 -11.18
C ASP A 173 10.15 -3.88 -10.01
N ARG A 174 11.42 -3.63 -9.66
CA ARG A 174 12.13 -4.30 -8.54
C ARG A 174 11.96 -3.65 -7.19
N GLU A 175 11.61 -2.37 -7.14
CA GLU A 175 11.38 -1.64 -5.89
C GLU A 175 10.24 -2.24 -5.05
N VAL A 176 9.40 -3.09 -5.66
CA VAL A 176 8.38 -3.90 -4.97
C VAL A 176 8.96 -5.16 -4.27
N THR A 177 10.25 -5.44 -4.42
CA THR A 177 10.94 -6.65 -3.88
C THR A 177 12.27 -6.33 -3.22
N LEU A 178 12.29 -5.41 -2.26
CA LEU A 178 13.53 -4.99 -1.58
C LEU A 178 13.79 -5.65 -0.21
N ASP A 179 13.02 -6.66 0.20
CA ASP A 179 13.22 -7.35 1.49
C ASP A 179 13.72 -8.80 1.40
N ASP A 180 13.93 -9.38 0.22
CA ASP A 180 14.37 -10.78 0.10
C ASP A 180 15.80 -10.96 -0.46
N PRO A 181 16.57 -11.97 0.02
CA PRO A 181 17.93 -12.23 -0.44
C PRO A 181 17.95 -12.66 -1.91
N PRO A 182 19.11 -12.63 -2.60
CA PRO A 182 19.18 -12.80 -4.04
C PRO A 182 18.79 -14.23 -4.42
N GLU A 183 17.53 -14.43 -4.79
CA GLU A 183 17.12 -15.64 -5.48
C GLU A 183 17.66 -15.54 -6.92
N PRO A 184 18.52 -16.46 -7.35
CA PRO A 184 19.04 -16.41 -8.71
C PRO A 184 17.85 -16.59 -9.64
N GLN A 185 17.54 -15.54 -10.41
CA GLN A 185 16.67 -15.63 -11.58
C GLN A 185 17.39 -16.50 -12.62
N VAL A 186 17.35 -17.79 -12.37
CA VAL A 186 17.66 -18.81 -13.34
C VAL A 186 16.47 -18.82 -14.29
N LEU A 187 16.54 -17.95 -15.30
CA LEU A 187 15.87 -18.15 -16.57
C LEU A 187 16.47 -19.42 -17.21
N GLN A 188 16.13 -20.60 -16.68
CA GLN A 188 16.42 -21.86 -17.35
C GLN A 188 15.12 -22.45 -17.86
N LYS A 189 15.01 -22.33 -19.19
CA LYS A 189 14.36 -23.22 -20.14
C LYS A 189 12.90 -23.53 -19.82
N ALA A 190 12.03 -23.13 -20.74
CA ALA A 190 10.69 -23.68 -20.88
C ALA A 190 10.75 -25.23 -20.83
N THR A 191 10.56 -25.77 -19.63
CA THR A 191 10.26 -27.17 -19.40
C THR A 191 8.87 -27.42 -19.94
N LYS A 192 8.58 -28.68 -20.29
CA LYS A 192 7.43 -29.05 -21.10
C LYS A 192 6.15 -28.56 -20.37
N LYS A 193 5.07 -28.31 -21.11
CA LYS A 193 3.80 -27.78 -20.54
C LYS A 193 3.29 -28.57 -19.33
N GLU A 194 3.64 -29.85 -19.24
CA GLU A 194 3.35 -30.73 -18.11
C GLU A 194 4.07 -30.26 -16.82
N ASP A 195 5.37 -29.95 -16.92
CA ASP A 195 6.19 -29.45 -15.81
C ASP A 195 5.81 -28.01 -15.41
N LEU A 196 5.36 -27.19 -16.36
CA LEU A 196 4.93 -25.82 -16.07
C LEU A 196 3.66 -25.80 -15.20
N LYS A 197 2.73 -26.73 -15.44
CA LYS A 197 1.52 -26.85 -14.62
C LYS A 197 1.88 -27.24 -13.19
N GLU A 198 2.79 -28.20 -13.02
CA GLU A 198 3.27 -28.63 -11.71
C GLU A 198 4.03 -27.51 -11.00
N PHE A 199 4.87 -26.77 -11.73
CA PHE A 199 5.60 -25.61 -11.20
C PHE A 199 4.68 -24.48 -10.74
N ILE A 200 3.69 -24.10 -11.54
CA ILE A 200 2.70 -23.07 -11.18
C ILE A 200 1.87 -23.54 -9.99
N LEU A 201 1.44 -24.81 -9.98
CA LEU A 201 0.68 -25.36 -8.88
C LEU A 201 1.53 -25.38 -7.60
N GLN A 202 2.77 -25.83 -7.64
CA GLN A 202 3.67 -25.84 -6.48
C GLN A 202 3.98 -24.43 -5.96
N LYS A 203 4.13 -23.44 -6.86
CA LYS A 203 4.48 -22.07 -6.48
C LYS A 203 3.30 -21.29 -5.90
N TYR A 204 2.08 -21.54 -6.36
CA TYR A 204 0.91 -20.71 -6.02
C TYR A 204 -0.22 -21.45 -5.29
N MET A 205 -0.17 -22.78 -5.19
CA MET A 205 -1.15 -23.55 -4.41
C MET A 205 -0.74 -23.54 -2.94
N LEU A 206 -1.48 -22.80 -2.11
CA LEU A 206 -1.45 -23.03 -0.66
C LEU A 206 -2.13 -24.36 -0.37
N VAL A 207 -1.33 -25.41 -0.19
CA VAL A 207 -1.79 -26.69 0.34
C VAL A 207 -1.62 -26.62 1.85
N ASP A 208 -2.73 -26.59 2.59
CA ASP A 208 -2.69 -26.78 4.05
C ASP A 208 -2.57 -28.27 4.35
N ASP A 209 -1.32 -28.76 4.36
CA ASP A 209 -1.00 -30.16 4.65
C ASP A 209 -1.42 -30.59 6.07
N GLU A 210 -1.71 -29.64 6.97
CA GLU A 210 -2.12 -29.94 8.36
C GLU A 210 -3.61 -30.28 8.47
N ASP A 211 -4.47 -29.62 7.68
CA ASP A 211 -5.90 -29.90 7.66
C ASP A 211 -6.22 -31.26 7.00
N ASP A 212 -5.48 -31.65 5.95
CA ASP A 212 -5.66 -32.94 5.28
C ASP A 212 -5.28 -34.14 6.16
N LYS A 213 -4.35 -33.96 7.11
CA LYS A 213 -4.01 -34.99 8.11
C LYS A 213 -5.12 -35.17 9.15
N LYS A 214 -6.00 -34.18 9.32
CA LYS A 214 -7.07 -34.19 10.32
C LYS A 214 -8.31 -34.89 9.79
N THR A 215 -8.25 -36.21 9.73
CA THR A 215 -9.43 -37.00 9.33
C THR A 215 -10.57 -36.80 10.34
N HIS A 216 -11.62 -36.08 9.96
CA HIS A 216 -12.84 -35.92 10.76
C HIS A 216 -13.54 -37.29 10.88
N ARG A 217 -13.32 -37.97 12.01
CA ARG A 217 -14.01 -39.21 12.36
C ARG A 217 -15.23 -38.87 13.20
N PRO A 218 -16.46 -38.83 12.62
CA PRO A 218 -17.65 -38.62 13.43
C PRO A 218 -17.73 -39.72 14.49
N LEU A 219 -17.89 -39.31 15.75
CA LEU A 219 -17.97 -40.24 16.87
C LEU A 219 -19.20 -41.14 16.66
N MET A 220 -18.99 -42.46 16.77
CA MET A 220 -20.07 -43.44 16.75
C MET A 220 -21.12 -43.05 17.80
N PRO A 221 -22.43 -42.96 17.44
CA PRO A 221 -23.47 -42.65 18.41
C PRO A 221 -23.40 -43.63 19.58
N LYS A 222 -23.16 -43.11 20.79
CA LYS A 222 -23.06 -43.92 22.00
C LYS A 222 -24.36 -44.69 22.19
N GLU A 223 -24.33 -46.03 22.12
CA GLU A 223 -25.49 -46.83 22.49
C GLU A 223 -25.87 -46.51 23.94
N ALA A 224 -27.09 -46.00 24.12
CA ALA A 224 -27.62 -45.67 25.43
C ALA A 224 -27.60 -46.92 26.34
N PRO A 225 -27.27 -46.78 27.63
CA PRO A 225 -27.20 -47.91 28.54
C PRO A 225 -28.58 -48.55 28.68
N LYS A 226 -28.76 -49.73 28.05
CA LYS A 226 -29.98 -50.53 28.13
C LYS A 226 -30.12 -51.05 29.56
N LYS A 227 -30.99 -50.41 30.36
CA LYS A 227 -31.35 -50.91 31.69
C LYS A 227 -32.15 -52.20 31.50
N LEU A 228 -31.55 -53.34 31.86
CA LEU A 228 -32.19 -54.65 31.80
C LEU A 228 -33.39 -54.68 32.74
N ILE A 229 -34.60 -54.72 32.17
CA ILE A 229 -35.85 -54.91 32.91
C ILE A 229 -35.99 -56.41 33.22
N ARG A 230 -36.19 -56.76 34.49
CA ARG A 230 -36.43 -58.16 34.90
C ARG A 230 -37.91 -58.41 35.18
N TYR A 231 -38.40 -59.57 34.75
CA TYR A 231 -39.78 -60.00 34.91
C TYR A 231 -39.87 -61.27 35.76
N ILE A 232 -40.93 -61.37 36.59
CA ILE A 232 -41.37 -62.59 37.28
C ILE A 232 -42.89 -62.63 37.16
N ASP A 233 -43.47 -63.77 36.78
CA ASP A 233 -44.92 -63.95 36.57
C ASP A 233 -45.55 -62.86 35.68
N ASN A 234 -44.88 -62.56 34.57
CA ASN A 234 -45.25 -61.51 33.60
C ASN A 234 -45.37 -60.09 34.21
N GLN A 235 -44.85 -59.86 35.42
CA GLN A 235 -44.83 -58.57 36.09
C GLN A 235 -43.39 -58.04 36.19
N VAL A 236 -43.21 -56.73 35.97
CA VAL A 236 -41.90 -56.07 36.14
C VAL A 236 -41.51 -56.09 37.63
N VAL A 237 -40.35 -56.68 37.93
CA VAL A 237 -39.88 -56.86 39.31
C VAL A 237 -38.78 -55.89 39.70
N SER A 238 -37.90 -55.48 38.78
CA SER A 238 -36.95 -54.39 39.08
C SER A 238 -36.32 -53.82 37.81
N THR A 239 -36.10 -52.50 37.84
CA THR A 239 -35.24 -51.77 36.88
C THR A 239 -33.92 -51.32 37.50
N LYS A 240 -33.69 -51.61 38.80
CA LYS A 240 -32.65 -50.98 39.64
C LYS A 240 -31.76 -51.94 40.44
N GLY A 241 -31.89 -53.25 40.26
CA GLY A 241 -30.93 -54.23 40.82
C GLY A 241 -31.23 -54.74 42.22
N GLU A 242 -32.45 -54.54 42.73
CA GLU A 242 -32.90 -55.13 44.00
C GLU A 242 -32.93 -56.66 43.91
N ARG A 243 -32.47 -57.33 44.97
CA ARG A 243 -32.22 -58.79 44.98
C ARG A 243 -33.43 -59.65 45.32
N TYR A 244 -34.44 -59.10 45.99
CA TYR A 244 -35.63 -59.84 46.43
C TYR A 244 -36.89 -58.96 46.34
N LYS A 245 -38.04 -59.56 46.03
CA LYS A 245 -39.37 -58.90 46.05
C LYS A 245 -40.36 -59.83 46.75
N ASP A 246 -41.03 -59.32 47.78
CA ASP A 246 -42.05 -60.09 48.51
C ASP A 246 -43.32 -60.23 47.67
N ILE A 247 -43.68 -61.46 47.33
CA ILE A 247 -44.90 -61.78 46.59
C ILE A 247 -46.00 -62.10 47.61
N LYS A 248 -46.92 -61.17 47.84
CA LYS A 248 -48.13 -61.43 48.64
C LYS A 248 -49.14 -62.19 47.77
N LYS A 249 -49.58 -63.37 48.24
CA LYS A 249 -50.71 -64.07 47.63
C LYS A 249 -51.97 -63.22 47.82
N PRO A 250 -52.80 -62.98 46.78
CA PRO A 250 -54.05 -62.26 46.96
C PRO A 250 -54.94 -63.04 47.93
N GLU A 251 -55.39 -62.38 49.00
CA GLU A 251 -56.37 -62.96 49.91
C GLU A 251 -57.65 -63.32 49.12
N SER A 252 -58.14 -64.54 49.30
CA SER A 252 -59.32 -65.02 48.59
C SER A 252 -60.55 -64.18 48.96
N ASP A 253 -61.45 -63.96 47.98
CA ASP A 253 -62.65 -63.16 48.22
C ASP A 253 -63.57 -63.76 49.30
N GLU A 254 -63.40 -65.04 49.64
CA GLU A 254 -64.06 -65.69 50.78
C GLU A 254 -63.63 -65.07 52.12
N MET A 255 -62.34 -64.76 52.30
CA MET A 255 -61.82 -64.11 53.51
C MET A 255 -62.33 -62.68 53.67
N LYS A 256 -62.65 -62.01 52.55
CA LYS A 256 -63.24 -60.66 52.55
C LYS A 256 -64.73 -60.68 52.92
N LYS A 257 -65.44 -61.76 52.62
CA LYS A 257 -66.88 -61.90 52.91
C LYS A 257 -67.17 -62.16 54.38
N THR A 258 -66.25 -62.79 55.11
CA THR A 258 -66.36 -63.00 56.56
C THR A 258 -66.07 -61.76 57.40
N TYR A 259 -65.76 -60.63 56.76
CA TYR A 259 -65.56 -59.35 57.45
C TYR A 259 -66.93 -58.78 57.92
N ILE A 260 -67.38 -59.25 59.08
CA ILE A 260 -68.62 -58.75 59.70
C ILE A 260 -68.32 -57.40 60.35
N ASN A 261 -68.72 -56.32 59.68
CA ASN A 261 -68.65 -54.96 60.20
C ASN A 261 -69.73 -54.76 61.29
N LEU A 262 -69.41 -55.10 62.54
CA LEU A 262 -70.26 -54.80 63.69
C LEU A 262 -70.36 -53.28 63.85
N LYS A 263 -71.56 -52.73 63.68
CA LYS A 263 -71.78 -51.29 63.90
C LYS A 263 -71.56 -50.96 65.38
N PRO A 264 -70.87 -49.84 65.71
CA PRO A 264 -70.73 -49.40 67.09
C PRO A 264 -72.10 -49.12 67.72
N ALA A 265 -72.29 -49.56 68.97
CA ALA A 265 -73.54 -49.33 69.70
C ALA A 265 -73.82 -47.83 69.90
N ARG A 266 -75.04 -47.39 69.59
CA ARG A 266 -75.46 -45.97 69.69
C ARG A 266 -75.60 -45.58 71.16
N LYS A 267 -74.74 -44.68 71.65
CA LYS A 267 -74.87 -44.12 73.01
C LYS A 267 -75.95 -43.04 73.01
N TYR A 268 -77.07 -43.29 73.69
CA TYR A 268 -78.11 -42.30 73.96
C TYR A 268 -77.60 -41.31 75.02
N LYS A 269 -77.59 -40.01 74.74
CA LYS A 269 -77.27 -38.97 75.73
C LYS A 269 -78.57 -38.45 76.32
N PHE A 270 -78.81 -38.69 77.61
CA PHE A 270 -79.84 -37.98 78.35
C PHE A 270 -79.32 -36.58 78.71
N HIS A 271 -80.19 -35.58 78.54
CA HIS A 271 -79.96 -34.18 78.92
C HIS A 271 -80.04 -34.01 80.44
#